data_AF-A0A376FJX2-F1
#
_entry.id   AF-A0A376FJX2-F1
#
_cell.length_a   1.000
_cell.length_b   1.000
_cell.length_c   1.000
_cell.angle_alpha   90.00
_cell.angle_beta   90.00
_cell.angle_gamma   90.00
#
_symmetry.space_group_name_H-M   'P 1'
#
loop_
_entity.id
_entity.type
_entity.pdbx_description
1 polymer ?
#
loop_
_entity_poly.entity_id
_entity_poly.type
_entity_poly.pdbx_seq_one_letter_code
_entity_poly.pdbx_strand_id
1 'polypeptide(L)'
;MTIGNSQAMRAAQGTGVKVIKRKVFLDDTQNEADIRMQFNRAVQLARRNGSAIAIGHPHPSTVRVLQQMLPTLPADITLVRPSDLLNEPQVDSSTPNSAQPAPTALRNPFRGVKRCVPKQPLEPVYATRFFSVIGDSISNSTLVKYVQQQWQGWGKKA
;
A
#
# COMPACT_ATOMS: atom_id res chain seq x y z
N MET A 1 -5.58 -0.91 5.06
CA MET A 1 -4.77 0.33 5.18
C MET A 1 -4.03 0.36 6.50
N THR A 2 -2.70 0.51 6.47
CA THR A 2 -1.81 0.46 7.65
C THR A 2 -1.27 1.82 8.10
N ILE A 3 -1.27 2.82 7.20
CA ILE A 3 -0.72 4.17 7.42
C ILE A 3 -1.85 5.18 7.63
N GLY A 4 -1.70 6.09 8.60
CA GLY A 4 -2.72 7.07 8.99
C GLY A 4 -3.07 8.09 7.92
N ASN A 5 -2.09 8.68 7.24
CA ASN A 5 -2.29 9.72 6.21
C ASN A 5 -2.41 9.15 4.79
N SER A 6 -2.77 7.87 4.67
CA SER A 6 -2.88 7.25 3.36
C SER A 6 -4.11 7.76 2.61
N GLN A 7 -3.93 8.03 1.32
CA GLN A 7 -5.02 8.38 0.40
C GLN A 7 -5.81 7.16 -0.10
N ALA A 8 -5.46 5.95 0.35
CA ALA A 8 -6.06 4.71 -0.14
C ALA A 8 -7.58 4.68 0.03
N MET A 9 -8.11 5.19 1.15
CA MET A 9 -9.57 5.27 1.36
C MET A 9 -10.22 6.18 0.32
N ARG A 10 -9.67 7.38 0.08
CA ARG A 10 -10.21 8.35 -0.89
C ARG A 10 -10.05 7.87 -2.33
N ALA A 11 -8.89 7.31 -2.66
CA ALA A 11 -8.62 6.77 -4.00
C ALA A 11 -9.52 5.58 -4.34
N ALA A 12 -9.94 4.81 -3.33
CA ALA A 12 -10.87 3.71 -3.52
C ALA A 12 -12.33 4.15 -3.65
N GLN A 13 -12.67 5.40 -3.27
CA GLN A 13 -14.03 5.92 -3.45
C GLN A 13 -14.37 5.98 -4.94
N GLY A 14 -15.55 5.47 -5.30
CA GLY A 14 -15.98 5.35 -6.70
C GLY A 14 -15.33 4.19 -7.45
N THR A 15 -14.48 3.40 -6.79
CA THR A 15 -13.97 2.12 -7.33
C THR A 15 -14.72 0.94 -6.71
N GLY A 16 -14.61 -0.24 -7.32
CA GLY A 16 -15.12 -1.50 -6.73
C GLY A 16 -14.23 -2.06 -5.60
N VAL A 17 -13.14 -1.37 -5.24
CA VAL A 17 -12.17 -1.85 -4.25
C VAL A 17 -12.56 -1.40 -2.86
N LYS A 18 -12.84 -2.35 -1.96
CA LYS A 18 -13.14 -2.06 -0.56
C LYS A 18 -11.85 -1.92 0.25
N VAL A 19 -11.79 -0.90 1.11
CA VAL A 19 -10.62 -0.64 1.97
C VAL A 19 -11.06 -0.60 3.42
N ILE A 20 -10.36 -1.37 4.27
CA ILE A 20 -10.54 -1.40 5.72
C ILE A 20 -9.24 -0.96 6.42
N LYS A 21 -9.36 -0.27 7.55
CA LYS A 21 -8.22 0.27 8.31
C LYS A 21 -7.81 -0.67 9.44
N ARG A 22 -6.50 -0.81 9.66
CA ARG A 22 -5.92 -1.46 10.85
C ARG A 22 -6.25 -0.68 12.12
N LYS A 23 -6.49 -1.40 13.22
CA LYS A 23 -6.70 -0.81 14.55
C LYS A 23 -5.46 -0.96 15.45
N VAL A 24 -4.79 -2.13 15.44
CA VAL A 24 -3.64 -2.44 16.32
C VAL A 24 -2.50 -3.10 15.54
N PHE A 25 -1.25 -2.76 15.86
CA PHE A 25 -0.06 -3.48 15.44
C PHE A 25 0.37 -4.34 16.63
N LEU A 26 0.46 -5.65 16.45
CA LEU A 26 0.74 -6.58 17.54
C LEU A 26 2.21 -6.53 17.94
N ASP A 27 3.11 -6.44 16.97
CA ASP A 27 4.54 -6.65 17.14
C ASP A 27 5.38 -5.51 16.57
N ASP A 28 4.93 -4.28 16.82
CA ASP A 28 5.73 -3.08 16.58
C ASP A 28 7.08 -3.14 17.30
N THR A 29 7.11 -3.81 18.46
CA THR A 29 8.32 -4.26 19.15
C THR A 29 8.34 -5.80 19.21
N GLN A 30 9.53 -6.39 19.20
CA GLN A 30 9.69 -7.86 19.28
C GLN A 30 9.59 -8.41 20.73
N ASN A 31 9.13 -7.59 21.68
CA ASN A 31 9.00 -7.95 23.09
C ASN A 31 7.66 -8.65 23.34
N GLU A 32 7.68 -9.88 23.88
CA GLU A 32 6.47 -10.66 24.16
C GLU A 32 5.49 -9.95 25.12
N ALA A 33 5.98 -9.15 26.08
CA ALA A 33 5.11 -8.42 27.01
C ALA A 33 4.30 -7.33 26.30
N ASP A 34 4.93 -6.59 25.38
CA ASP A 34 4.27 -5.56 24.58
C ASP A 34 3.25 -6.18 23.62
N ILE A 35 3.60 -7.32 23.01
CA ILE A 35 2.69 -8.06 22.12
C ILE A 35 1.43 -8.50 22.89
N ARG A 36 1.58 -9.00 24.12
CA ARG A 36 0.43 -9.35 24.99
C ARG A 36 -0.43 -8.13 25.31
N MET A 37 0.19 -6.99 25.61
CA MET A 37 -0.53 -5.74 25.87
C MET A 37 -1.33 -5.28 24.64
N GLN A 38 -0.71 -5.33 23.45
CA GLN A 38 -1.36 -4.97 22.20
C GLN A 38 -2.49 -5.94 21.82
N PHE A 39 -2.33 -7.24 22.10
CA PHE A 39 -3.40 -8.21 21.93
C PHE A 39 -4.62 -7.87 22.80
N ASN A 40 -4.42 -7.60 24.09
CA ASN A 40 -5.51 -7.21 25.00
C ASN A 40 -6.15 -5.88 24.58
N ARG A 41 -5.36 -4.93 24.07
CA ARG A 41 -5.86 -3.69 23.48
C ARG A 41 -6.74 -3.95 22.26
N ALA A 42 -6.37 -4.90 21.39
CA ALA A 42 -7.17 -5.27 20.23
C ALA A 42 -8.54 -5.85 20.66
N VAL A 43 -8.57 -6.71 21.68
CA VAL A 43 -9.80 -7.23 22.28
C VAL A 43 -10.68 -6.11 22.82
N GLN A 44 -10.11 -5.17 23.58
CA GLN A 44 -10.86 -4.03 24.11
C GLN A 44 -11.40 -3.12 23.01
N LEU A 45 -10.64 -2.90 21.93
CA LEU A 45 -11.10 -2.11 20.79
C LEU A 45 -12.23 -2.82 20.04
N ALA A 46 -12.17 -4.15 19.90
CA ALA A 46 -13.27 -4.92 19.32
C ALA A 46 -14.55 -4.77 20.14
N ARG A 47 -14.46 -4.85 21.47
CA ARG A 47 -15.62 -4.62 22.36
C ARG A 47 -16.23 -3.23 22.23
N ARG A 48 -15.39 -2.20 22.11
CA ARG A 48 -15.86 -0.80 22.01
C ARG A 48 -16.45 -0.47 20.65
N ASN A 49 -15.86 -1.00 19.58
CA ASN A 49 -16.14 -0.56 18.21
C ASN A 49 -16.90 -1.61 17.38
N GLY A 50 -17.25 -2.77 17.97
CA GLY A 50 -17.81 -3.93 17.29
C GLY A 50 -16.73 -4.85 16.69
N SER A 51 -15.70 -4.28 16.07
CA SER A 51 -14.59 -5.05 15.50
C SER A 51 -13.21 -4.37 15.63
N ALA A 52 -12.16 -5.18 15.58
CA ALA A 52 -10.79 -4.69 15.49
C ALA A 52 -9.95 -5.58 14.57
N ILE A 53 -9.09 -4.93 13.78
CA ILE A 53 -8.10 -5.59 12.92
C ILE A 53 -6.73 -5.36 13.55
N ALA A 54 -6.17 -6.45 14.07
CA ALA A 54 -4.81 -6.52 14.55
C ALA A 54 -3.91 -7.08 13.44
N ILE A 55 -2.76 -6.47 13.20
CA ILE A 55 -1.77 -6.93 12.20
C ILE A 55 -0.46 -7.20 12.93
N GLY A 56 0.17 -8.32 12.63
CA GLY A 56 1.51 -8.65 13.08
C GLY A 56 2.30 -9.39 11.99
N HIS A 57 3.60 -9.50 12.21
CA HIS A 57 4.54 -10.21 11.37
C HIS A 57 4.75 -11.64 11.91
N PRO A 58 5.21 -12.58 11.07
CA PRO A 58 5.45 -13.96 11.49
C PRO A 58 6.77 -14.10 12.29
N HIS A 59 6.94 -13.30 13.34
CA HIS A 59 8.07 -13.42 14.26
C HIS A 59 7.84 -14.54 15.28
N PRO A 60 8.90 -15.23 15.74
CA PRO A 60 8.76 -16.28 16.76
C PRO A 60 8.10 -15.80 18.05
N SER A 61 8.40 -14.58 18.49
CA SER A 61 7.77 -13.96 19.67
C SER A 61 6.28 -13.72 19.46
N THR A 62 5.88 -13.20 18.28
CA THR A 62 4.48 -12.98 17.91
C THR A 62 3.70 -14.30 17.90
N VAL A 63 4.24 -15.33 17.24
CA VAL A 63 3.58 -16.64 17.14
C VAL A 63 3.42 -17.29 18.51
N ARG A 64 4.45 -17.25 19.36
CA ARG A 64 4.39 -17.79 20.73
C ARG A 64 3.30 -17.12 21.56
N VAL A 65 3.23 -15.79 21.54
CA VAL A 65 2.19 -15.06 22.27
C VAL A 65 0.80 -15.40 21.73
N LEU A 66 0.62 -15.46 20.41
CA LEU A 66 -0.66 -15.83 19.81
C LEU A 66 -1.08 -17.27 20.19
N GLN A 67 -0.17 -18.24 20.16
CA GLN A 67 -0.45 -19.61 20.60
C GLN A 67 -0.93 -19.68 22.06
N GLN A 68 -0.39 -18.83 22.94
CA GLN A 68 -0.80 -18.76 24.34
C GLN A 68 -2.14 -18.04 24.51
N MET A 69 -2.36 -16.94 23.78
CA MET A 69 -3.48 -16.03 24.02
C MET A 69 -4.76 -16.42 23.27
N LEU A 70 -4.66 -16.94 22.04
CA LEU A 70 -5.84 -17.29 21.23
C LEU A 70 -6.76 -18.31 21.92
N PRO A 71 -6.26 -19.37 22.60
CA PRO A 71 -7.13 -20.28 23.36
C PRO A 71 -7.82 -19.62 24.57
N THR A 72 -7.26 -18.52 25.08
CA THR A 72 -7.81 -17.77 26.21
C THR A 72 -8.76 -16.65 25.79
N LEU A 73 -9.14 -16.60 24.52
CA LEU A 73 -10.08 -15.60 24.03
C LEU A 73 -11.43 -15.75 24.76
N PRO A 74 -11.98 -14.64 25.29
CA PRO A 74 -13.28 -14.68 25.93
C PRO A 74 -14.38 -14.96 24.90
N ALA A 75 -15.47 -15.58 25.34
CA ALA A 75 -16.53 -16.10 24.47
C ALA A 75 -17.26 -15.02 23.65
N ASP A 76 -17.13 -13.74 24.02
CA ASP A 76 -17.68 -12.60 23.30
C ASP A 76 -16.83 -12.16 22.10
N ILE A 77 -15.62 -12.71 21.93
CA ILE A 77 -14.71 -12.41 20.83
C ILE A 77 -14.62 -13.58 19.87
N THR A 78 -14.97 -13.32 18.62
CA THR A 78 -14.85 -14.31 17.54
C THR A 78 -13.80 -13.87 16.53
N LEU A 79 -12.93 -14.81 16.15
CA LEU A 79 -12.00 -14.60 15.05
C LEU A 79 -12.73 -14.85 13.73
N VAL A 80 -12.73 -13.84 12.86
CA VAL A 80 -13.35 -13.90 11.53
C VAL A 80 -12.32 -13.60 10.46
N ARG A 81 -12.64 -13.91 9.20
CA ARG A 81 -11.74 -13.56 8.10
C ARG A 81 -11.80 -12.05 7.85
N PRO A 82 -10.70 -11.43 7.42
CA PRO A 82 -10.71 -10.00 7.08
C PRO A 82 -11.77 -9.62 6.03
N SER A 83 -12.11 -10.55 5.12
CA SER A 83 -13.16 -10.37 4.11
C SER A 83 -14.55 -10.12 4.72
N ASP A 84 -14.83 -10.76 5.86
CA ASP A 84 -16.14 -10.70 6.51
C ASP A 84 -16.37 -9.29 7.12
N LEU A 85 -15.28 -8.53 7.39
CA LEU A 85 -15.32 -7.16 7.91
C LEU A 85 -15.38 -6.08 6.81
N LEU A 86 -15.38 -6.44 5.52
CA LEU A 86 -15.38 -5.46 4.42
C LEU A 86 -16.69 -4.68 4.29
N ASN A 87 -17.79 -5.20 4.85
CA ASN A 87 -19.11 -4.58 4.78
C ASN A 87 -19.46 -3.81 6.06
N GLU A 88 -18.59 -3.82 7.07
CA GLU A 88 -18.85 -3.13 8.32
C GLU A 88 -18.69 -1.61 8.16
N PRO A 89 -19.58 -0.79 8.77
CA PRO A 89 -19.45 0.66 8.78
C PRO A 89 -18.09 1.06 9.36
N GLN A 90 -17.20 1.59 8.52
CA GLN A 90 -15.92 2.08 9.01
C GLN A 90 -16.14 3.45 9.68
N VAL A 91 -15.94 3.53 10.99
CA VAL A 91 -15.91 4.81 11.71
C VAL A 91 -14.63 5.55 11.29
N ASP A 92 -14.76 6.51 10.38
CA ASP A 92 -13.62 7.34 9.98
C ASP A 92 -13.31 8.35 11.09
N SER A 93 -12.41 7.98 12.00
CA SER A 93 -11.90 8.88 13.05
C SER A 93 -10.98 9.98 12.49
N SER A 94 -10.85 10.11 11.17
CA SER A 94 -9.97 11.07 10.49
C SER A 94 -10.68 12.39 10.17
N THR A 95 -11.81 12.70 10.82
CA THR A 95 -12.44 14.02 10.72
C THR A 95 -11.79 15.01 11.69
N PRO A 96 -11.13 16.08 11.22
CA PRO A 96 -11.03 17.30 12.01
C PRO A 96 -12.44 17.91 12.05
N ASN A 97 -12.96 18.13 13.26
CA ASN A 97 -14.09 19.00 13.60
C ASN A 97 -15.32 18.97 12.67
N SER A 98 -16.43 18.41 13.15
CA SER A 98 -17.77 18.67 12.61
C SER A 98 -18.19 20.12 12.90
N ALA A 99 -17.61 21.08 12.19
CA ALA A 99 -18.30 22.31 11.87
C ALA A 99 -18.73 22.15 10.42
N GLN A 100 -20.03 22.02 10.16
CA GLN A 100 -20.55 22.05 8.79
C GLN A 100 -20.04 23.31 8.09
N PRO A 101 -19.20 23.22 7.05
CA PRO A 101 -18.99 24.36 6.20
C PRO A 101 -20.28 24.55 5.41
N ALA A 102 -20.81 25.77 5.40
CA ALA A 102 -21.86 26.22 4.50
C ALA A 102 -21.62 25.69 3.07
N PRO A 103 -22.67 25.44 2.27
CA PRO A 103 -22.55 24.86 0.93
C PRO A 103 -21.76 25.81 0.03
N THR A 104 -20.44 25.68 0.08
CA THR A 104 -19.53 26.36 -0.83
C THR A 104 -19.36 25.40 -1.99
N ALA A 105 -19.75 25.88 -3.16
CA ALA A 105 -19.61 25.21 -4.45
C ALA A 105 -18.35 24.33 -4.50
N LEU A 106 -18.50 23.11 -5.05
CA LEU A 106 -17.43 22.15 -5.38
C LEU A 106 -16.14 22.89 -5.82
N ARG A 107 -15.25 23.16 -4.86
CA ARG A 107 -13.94 23.70 -5.17
C ARG A 107 -13.09 22.53 -5.63
N ASN A 108 -13.04 22.31 -6.93
CA ASN A 108 -12.00 21.49 -7.53
C ASN A 108 -10.63 22.10 -7.12
N PRO A 109 -9.83 21.41 -6.28
CA PRO A 109 -8.51 21.92 -5.88
C PRO A 109 -7.52 21.84 -7.05
N PHE A 110 -7.89 21.11 -8.11
CA PHE A 110 -7.22 21.12 -9.39
C PHE A 110 -7.50 22.44 -10.10
N ARG A 111 -6.71 23.48 -9.79
CA ARG A 111 -6.41 24.49 -10.79
C ARG A 111 -5.66 23.76 -11.88
N GLY A 112 -6.30 23.56 -13.03
CA GLY A 112 -5.64 23.00 -14.20
C GLY A 112 -4.28 23.66 -14.35
N VAL A 113 -3.21 22.85 -14.40
CA VAL A 113 -1.87 23.36 -14.65
C VAL A 113 -1.96 24.29 -15.86
N LYS A 114 -1.46 25.52 -15.73
CA LYS A 114 -1.39 26.42 -16.89
C LYS A 114 -0.59 25.66 -17.94
N ARG A 115 -1.24 25.26 -19.04
CA ARG A 115 -0.56 24.62 -20.16
C ARG A 115 0.57 25.56 -20.56
N CYS A 116 1.81 25.16 -20.32
CA CYS A 116 2.97 25.86 -20.82
C CYS A 116 2.92 25.70 -22.33
N VAL A 117 2.39 26.70 -23.03
CA VAL A 117 2.52 26.77 -24.49
C VAL A 117 3.98 27.14 -24.76
N PRO A 118 4.76 26.28 -25.43
CA PRO A 118 6.14 26.62 -25.75
C PRO A 118 6.16 27.87 -26.64
N LYS A 119 6.96 28.87 -26.28
CA LYS A 119 7.12 30.11 -27.07
C LYS A 119 7.84 29.88 -28.39
N GLN A 120 8.48 28.72 -28.55
CA GLN A 120 9.21 28.33 -29.74
C GLN A 120 8.52 27.13 -30.39
N PRO A 121 8.44 27.07 -31.73
CA PRO A 121 7.98 25.88 -32.42
C PRO A 121 8.87 24.71 -31.99
N LEU A 122 8.24 23.60 -31.58
CA LEU A 122 8.94 22.39 -31.19
C LEU A 122 9.78 21.92 -32.36
N GLU A 123 11.04 21.57 -32.11
CA GLU A 123 11.90 20.99 -33.14
C GLU A 123 11.22 19.73 -33.72
N PRO A 124 11.24 19.56 -35.05
CA PRO A 124 10.68 18.36 -35.65
C PRO A 124 11.44 17.15 -35.11
N VAL A 125 10.70 16.20 -34.54
CA VAL A 125 11.26 14.90 -34.21
C VAL A 125 11.55 14.21 -35.54
N TYR A 126 12.80 14.28 -35.99
CA TYR A 126 13.23 13.60 -37.21
C TYR A 126 12.97 12.10 -37.08
N ALA A 127 12.34 11.50 -38.09
CA ALA A 127 12.02 10.07 -38.13
C ALA A 127 13.26 9.17 -37.93
N THR A 128 14.47 9.70 -38.17
CA THR A 128 15.75 9.04 -37.91
C THR A 128 15.98 8.75 -36.42
N ARG A 129 15.39 9.54 -35.50
CA ARG A 129 15.51 9.33 -34.05
C ARG A 129 14.77 8.08 -33.56
N PHE A 130 13.74 7.63 -34.29
CA PHE A 130 13.03 6.39 -33.96
C PHE A 130 13.96 5.17 -34.14
N PHE A 131 14.70 5.13 -35.25
CA PHE A 131 15.63 4.05 -35.54
C PHE A 131 16.84 4.04 -34.60
N SER A 132 17.35 5.20 -34.19
CA SER A 132 18.45 5.25 -33.21
C SER A 132 18.03 4.73 -31.84
N VAL A 133 16.84 5.11 -31.36
CA VAL A 133 16.34 4.66 -30.05
C VAL A 133 16.07 3.15 -30.03
N ILE A 134 15.54 2.59 -31.12
CA ILE A 134 15.37 1.13 -31.24
C ILE A 134 16.74 0.43 -31.32
N GLY A 135 17.68 0.96 -32.09
CA GLY A 135 19.05 0.45 -32.19
C GLY A 135 19.75 0.39 -30.83
N ASP A 136 19.65 1.47 -30.04
CA ASP A 136 20.24 1.56 -28.70
C ASP A 136 19.58 0.62 -27.68
N SER A 137 18.28 0.34 -27.84
CA SER A 137 17.55 -0.63 -27.00
C SER A 137 17.93 -2.07 -27.34
N ILE A 138 18.08 -2.39 -28.63
CA ILE A 138 18.46 -3.74 -29.06
C ILE A 138 19.92 -4.03 -28.68
N SER A 139 20.84 -3.07 -28.87
CA SER A 139 22.25 -3.25 -28.50
C SER A 139 22.47 -3.41 -26.99
N ASN A 140 21.62 -2.78 -26.17
CA ASN A 140 21.66 -2.94 -24.71
C ASN A 140 20.83 -4.10 -24.16
N SER A 141 20.11 -4.83 -25.02
CA SER A 141 19.37 -6.01 -24.59
C SER A 141 20.31 -7.08 -24.04
N THR A 142 19.86 -7.78 -23.00
CA THR A 142 20.60 -8.86 -22.34
C THR A 142 20.96 -9.98 -23.31
N LEU A 143 20.10 -10.22 -24.31
CA LEU A 143 20.30 -11.26 -25.32
C LEU A 143 21.45 -10.93 -26.28
N VAL A 144 21.55 -9.69 -26.75
CA VAL A 144 22.64 -9.25 -27.64
C VAL A 144 23.97 -9.24 -26.88
N LYS A 145 23.99 -8.73 -25.65
CA LYS A 145 25.20 -8.80 -24.79
C LYS A 145 25.64 -10.24 -24.50
N TYR A 146 24.69 -11.15 -24.28
CA TYR A 146 24.98 -12.57 -24.08
C TYR A 146 25.62 -13.22 -25.33
N VAL A 147 25.05 -12.98 -26.51
CA VAL A 147 25.60 -13.51 -27.78
C VAL A 147 26.98 -12.92 -28.06
N GLN A 148 27.17 -11.62 -27.85
CA GLN A 148 28.46 -10.96 -28.05
C GLN A 148 29.55 -11.50 -27.11
N GLN A 149 29.21 -11.78 -25.84
CA GLN A 149 30.12 -12.41 -24.88
C GLN A 149 30.46 -13.86 -25.27
N GLN A 150 29.48 -14.64 -25.75
CA GLN A 150 29.71 -16.00 -26.26
C GLN A 150 30.62 -16.00 -27.50
N TRP A 151 30.41 -15.07 -28.44
CA TRP A 151 31.24 -14.94 -29.63
C TRP A 151 32.68 -14.48 -29.31
N GLN A 152 32.88 -13.59 -28.34
CA GLN A 152 34.24 -13.24 -27.89
C GLN A 152 34.94 -14.37 -27.11
N GLY A 153 34.19 -15.33 -26.58
CA GLY A 153 34.72 -16.53 -25.92
C GLY A 153 35.25 -17.60 -26.90
N TRP A 154 34.68 -17.70 -28.11
CA TRP A 154 35.08 -18.72 -29.10
C TRP A 154 36.44 -18.49 -29.79
N GLY A 155 37.02 -17.29 -29.67
CA GLY A 155 38.35 -16.97 -30.20
C GLY A 155 39.53 -17.32 -29.29
N LYS A 156 39.28 -17.72 -28.04
CA LYS A 156 40.34 -18.19 -27.11
C LYS A 156 40.29 -19.71 -26.98
N LYS A 157 40.86 -20.40 -27.96
CA LYS A 157 41.40 -21.75 -27.74
C LYS A 157 42.69 -21.60 -26.90
N ALA A 158 42.89 -22.56 -25.99
CA ALA A 158 44.17 -22.76 -25.29
C ALA A 158 45.34 -22.88 -26.27
#